data_AF-A0A5M3X7S6-F1
#
_entry.id   AF-A0A5M3X7S6-F1
#
_cell.length_a   1.000
_cell.length_b   1.000
_cell.length_c   1.000
_cell.angle_alpha   90.00
_cell.angle_beta   90.00
_cell.angle_gamma   90.00
#
_symmetry.space_group_name_H-M   'P 1'
#
loop_
_entity.id
_entity.type
_entity.pdbx_description
1 polymer ?
#
loop_
_entity_poly.entity_id
_entity_poly.type
_entity_poly.pdbx_seq_one_letter_code
_entity_poly.pdbx_strand_id
1 'polypeptide(L)'
;MISTAIALLIGIALPLTSAQPASARACSSMVNGSYKAYGTLSVHVRGTSCSTRKGHLTLSNDIHCCPQVWVKVERQLWGSYGWLTTHKQSSYTLHARYAEIDTATVPSRPSDGDERFHACWAYGDPYGPEPGAASWNCAGWVD
;
A
#
# COMPACT_ATOMS: atom_id res chain seq x y z
N MET A 1 -48.70 -21.54 -56.56
CA MET A 1 -49.03 -21.33 -55.14
C MET A 1 -47.72 -21.48 -54.36
N ILE A 2 -47.10 -20.36 -53.96
CA ILE A 2 -45.83 -20.37 -53.23
C ILE A 2 -46.16 -19.97 -51.80
N SER A 3 -46.02 -20.92 -50.88
CA SER A 3 -46.30 -20.76 -49.46
C SER A 3 -45.06 -20.21 -48.77
N THR A 4 -45.13 -19.00 -48.23
CA THR A 4 -44.05 -18.37 -47.46
C THR A 4 -44.30 -18.61 -45.97
N ALA A 5 -43.43 -19.41 -45.35
CA ALA A 5 -43.37 -19.54 -43.89
C ALA A 5 -42.54 -18.39 -43.32
N ILE A 6 -43.12 -17.63 -42.39
CA ILE A 6 -42.44 -16.57 -41.64
C ILE A 6 -41.88 -17.20 -40.36
N ALA A 7 -40.56 -17.27 -40.24
CA ALA A 7 -39.90 -17.73 -39.02
C ALA A 7 -39.88 -16.60 -37.98
N LEU A 8 -40.57 -16.82 -36.86
CA LEU A 8 -40.62 -15.91 -35.71
C LEU A 8 -39.37 -16.13 -34.84
N LEU A 9 -38.38 -15.24 -34.96
CA LEU A 9 -37.20 -15.21 -34.07
C LEU A 9 -37.58 -14.53 -32.74
N ILE A 10 -37.85 -15.34 -31.73
CA ILE A 10 -38.00 -14.89 -30.34
C ILE A 10 -36.59 -14.58 -29.80
N GLY A 11 -36.25 -13.30 -29.76
CA GLY A 11 -35.02 -12.81 -29.14
C GLY A 11 -35.05 -13.00 -27.63
N ILE A 12 -34.36 -14.03 -27.15
CA ILE A 12 -34.11 -14.23 -25.71
C ILE A 12 -33.03 -13.21 -25.32
N ALA A 13 -33.45 -12.12 -24.69
CA ALA A 13 -32.55 -11.16 -24.06
C ALA A 13 -31.87 -11.83 -22.87
N LEU A 14 -30.63 -12.28 -23.06
CA LEU A 14 -29.75 -12.63 -21.96
C LEU A 14 -29.52 -11.37 -21.13
N PRO A 15 -29.83 -11.36 -19.82
CA PRO A 15 -29.42 -10.26 -18.97
C PRO A 15 -27.89 -10.28 -18.95
N LEU A 16 -27.26 -9.28 -19.57
CA LEU A 16 -25.88 -8.95 -19.26
C LEU A 16 -25.86 -8.57 -17.78
N THR A 17 -25.51 -9.53 -16.93
CA THR A 17 -25.02 -9.24 -15.60
C THR A 17 -23.79 -8.38 -15.80
N SER A 18 -23.95 -7.07 -15.63
CA SER A 18 -22.82 -6.19 -15.45
C SER A 18 -22.05 -6.74 -14.26
N ALA A 19 -20.87 -7.32 -14.53
CA ALA A 19 -19.90 -7.52 -13.48
C ALA A 19 -19.65 -6.12 -12.90
N GLN A 20 -20.20 -5.86 -11.72
CA GLN A 20 -19.89 -4.66 -10.96
C GLN A 20 -18.36 -4.59 -10.94
N PRO A 21 -17.73 -3.51 -11.43
CA PRO A 21 -16.31 -3.36 -11.23
C PRO A 21 -16.09 -3.44 -9.72
N ALA A 22 -15.31 -4.43 -9.30
CA ALA A 22 -14.85 -4.56 -7.93
C ALA A 22 -14.45 -3.16 -7.48
N SER A 23 -15.10 -2.66 -6.42
CA SER A 23 -14.95 -1.30 -5.93
C SER A 23 -13.49 -0.90 -6.05
N ALA A 24 -13.20 0.08 -6.90
CA ALA A 24 -11.85 0.60 -7.05
C ALA A 24 -11.41 1.07 -5.65
N ARG A 25 -10.67 0.20 -4.93
CA ARG A 25 -10.02 0.51 -3.65
C ARG A 25 -9.36 1.84 -3.87
N ALA A 26 -9.75 2.88 -3.16
CA ALA A 26 -9.30 4.25 -3.40
C ALA A 26 -7.78 4.27 -3.61
N CYS A 27 -7.37 4.36 -4.88
CA CYS A 27 -6.04 3.94 -5.33
C CYS A 27 -4.94 4.93 -4.93
N SER A 28 -5.33 6.12 -4.47
CA SER A 28 -4.46 7.20 -4.01
C SER A 28 -4.76 7.56 -2.55
N SER A 29 -5.08 6.57 -1.72
CA SER A 29 -5.45 6.75 -0.33
C SER A 29 -4.75 5.76 0.59
N MET A 30 -4.90 5.97 1.90
CA MET A 30 -4.47 5.01 2.91
C MET A 30 -5.18 3.67 2.68
N VAL A 31 -4.42 2.58 2.62
CA VAL A 31 -4.99 1.23 2.54
C VAL A 31 -5.61 0.90 3.90
N ASN A 32 -6.89 0.53 3.91
CA ASN A 32 -7.61 0.23 5.14
C ASN A 32 -6.92 -0.88 5.93
N GLY A 33 -6.79 -0.72 7.25
CA GLY A 33 -6.11 -1.67 8.13
C GLY A 33 -4.57 -1.56 8.15
N SER A 34 -3.97 -0.70 7.30
CA SER A 34 -2.51 -0.55 7.25
C SER A 34 -1.97 0.49 8.23
N TYR A 35 -2.85 1.21 8.93
CA TYR A 35 -2.48 2.29 9.84
C TYR A 35 -2.06 1.77 11.21
N LYS A 36 -0.96 2.32 11.73
CA LYS A 36 -0.56 2.13 13.11
C LYS A 36 0.12 3.39 13.66
N ALA A 37 -0.31 3.81 14.83
CA ALA A 37 0.26 4.93 15.57
C ALA A 37 1.20 4.45 16.68
N TYR A 38 2.23 5.26 16.94
CA TYR A 38 3.28 5.08 17.93
C TYR A 38 3.50 6.41 18.66
N GLY A 39 2.48 6.84 19.41
CA GLY A 39 2.45 8.16 20.01
C GLY A 39 2.30 9.23 18.94
N THR A 40 3.35 10.01 18.72
CA THR A 40 3.36 11.15 17.79
C THR A 40 3.76 10.77 16.37
N LEU A 41 4.12 9.51 16.15
CA LEU A 41 4.46 8.97 14.85
C LEU A 41 3.34 8.03 14.40
N SER A 42 3.02 8.02 13.11
CA SER A 42 2.17 7.00 12.53
C SER A 42 2.73 6.53 11.21
N VAL A 43 2.47 5.27 10.88
CA VAL A 43 2.83 4.67 9.59
C VAL A 43 1.63 3.99 8.97
N HIS A 44 1.57 4.03 7.64
CA HIS A 44 0.59 3.29 6.86
C HIS A 44 1.07 3.05 5.44
N VAL A 45 0.42 2.11 4.77
CA VAL A 45 0.58 1.91 3.33
C VAL A 45 -0.36 2.87 2.61
N ARG A 46 0.16 3.69 1.70
CA ARG A 46 -0.66 4.46 0.75
C ARG A 46 -0.60 3.83 -0.63
N GLY A 47 -1.74 3.72 -1.28
CA GLY A 47 -1.77 3.60 -2.72
C GLY A 47 -1.33 4.93 -3.35
N THR A 48 -0.51 4.88 -4.38
CA THR A 48 -0.29 6.02 -5.30
C THR A 48 -1.12 5.86 -6.57
N SER A 49 -1.29 4.61 -7.00
CA SER A 49 -2.21 4.16 -8.04
C SER A 49 -2.74 2.76 -7.69
N CYS A 50 -3.60 2.19 -8.54
CA CYS A 50 -4.09 0.83 -8.34
C CYS A 50 -3.00 -0.24 -8.53
N SER A 51 -1.83 0.16 -9.05
CA SER A 51 -0.70 -0.70 -9.39
C SER A 51 0.56 -0.40 -8.58
N THR A 52 0.50 0.53 -7.61
CA THR A 52 1.67 0.91 -6.81
C THR A 52 1.29 1.25 -5.37
N ARG A 53 2.19 0.90 -4.43
CA ARG A 53 2.07 1.18 -3.00
C ARG A 53 3.32 1.88 -2.50
N LYS A 54 3.22 2.68 -1.45
CA LYS A 54 4.35 3.27 -0.73
C LYS A 54 4.10 3.23 0.78
N GLY A 55 5.18 3.25 1.55
CA GLY A 55 5.14 3.45 2.99
C GLY A 55 5.09 4.94 3.24
N HIS A 56 4.14 5.37 4.07
CA HIS A 56 3.99 6.75 4.49
C HIS A 56 4.17 6.81 5.99
N LEU A 57 4.96 7.76 6.44
CA LEU A 57 5.19 8.06 7.84
C LEU A 57 4.80 9.51 8.11
N THR A 58 3.97 9.71 9.11
CA THR A 58 3.65 11.03 9.64
C THR A 58 4.24 11.16 11.03
N LEU A 59 5.01 12.21 11.27
CA LEU A 59 5.50 12.62 12.57
C LEU A 59 4.76 13.90 12.97
N SER A 60 4.29 14.03 14.21
CA SER A 60 3.38 15.11 14.65
C SER A 60 3.85 15.90 15.88
N ASN A 61 5.14 15.84 16.27
CA ASN A 61 5.65 16.56 17.45
C ASN A 61 7.06 17.14 17.28
N ASP A 62 7.42 18.03 18.22
CA ASP A 62 8.81 18.43 18.50
C ASP A 62 9.53 17.24 19.17
N ILE A 63 10.09 16.34 18.36
CA ILE A 63 11.15 15.45 18.86
C ILE A 63 12.35 16.35 19.17
N HIS A 64 12.75 16.41 20.45
CA HIS A 64 13.98 17.08 20.84
C HIS A 64 15.16 16.43 20.10
N CYS A 65 15.67 17.17 19.11
CA CYS A 65 16.84 16.93 18.28
C CYS A 65 17.29 15.48 18.03
N CYS A 66 17.26 15.18 16.73
CA CYS A 66 18.31 14.48 15.98
C CYS A 66 18.23 12.96 15.77
N PRO A 67 17.15 12.19 16.07
CA PRO A 67 17.09 10.83 15.54
C PRO A 67 16.79 10.86 14.03
N GLN A 68 17.53 10.07 13.25
CA GLN A 68 17.17 9.83 11.85
C GLN A 68 15.97 8.89 11.84
N VAL A 69 14.89 9.28 11.17
CA VAL A 69 13.71 8.42 11.05
C VAL A 69 13.78 7.68 9.73
N TRP A 70 13.69 6.36 9.81
CA TRP A 70 13.63 5.46 8.68
C TRP A 70 12.20 4.99 8.49
N VAL A 71 11.76 4.93 7.23
CA VAL A 71 10.49 4.33 6.82
C VAL A 71 10.76 3.32 5.71
N LYS A 72 10.05 2.20 5.72
CA LYS A 72 10.07 1.24 4.62
C LYS A 72 8.68 0.73 4.31
N VAL A 73 8.51 0.27 3.07
CA VAL A 73 7.38 -0.56 2.64
C VAL A 73 7.94 -1.89 2.20
N GLU A 74 7.30 -2.96 2.64
CA GLU A 74 7.63 -4.32 2.24
C GLU A 74 6.44 -4.96 1.56
N ARG A 75 6.72 -5.67 0.47
CA ARG A 75 5.76 -6.52 -0.25
C ARG A 75 6.10 -7.99 -0.04
N GLN A 76 5.11 -8.77 0.33
CA GLN A 76 5.17 -10.23 0.43
C GLN A 76 4.26 -10.86 -0.63
N LEU A 77 4.75 -11.88 -1.33
CA LEU A 77 3.93 -12.73 -2.19
C LEU A 77 3.69 -14.11 -1.56
N TRP A 78 2.52 -14.67 -1.86
CA TRP A 78 2.13 -16.05 -1.52
C TRP A 78 2.26 -16.37 -0.01
N GLY A 79 1.90 -15.40 0.84
CA GLY A 79 1.75 -15.53 2.30
C GLY A 79 3.00 -15.90 3.10
N SER A 80 4.13 -16.20 2.46
CA SER A 80 5.38 -16.62 3.10
C SER A 80 6.60 -16.68 2.18
N TYR A 81 6.41 -16.66 0.84
CA TYR A 81 7.50 -16.80 -0.12
C TYR A 81 7.98 -15.43 -0.65
N GLY A 82 9.09 -14.96 -0.09
CA GLY A 82 9.92 -13.92 -0.67
C GLY A 82 9.45 -12.48 -0.42
N TRP A 83 10.36 -11.67 0.12
CA TRP A 83 10.27 -10.21 0.09
C TRP A 83 10.65 -9.76 -1.30
N LEU A 84 9.66 -9.51 -2.16
CA LEU A 84 9.93 -9.25 -3.58
C LEU A 84 10.38 -7.82 -3.83
N THR A 85 9.95 -6.88 -2.99
CA THR A 85 10.34 -5.48 -3.15
C THR A 85 10.26 -4.77 -1.81
N THR A 86 11.40 -4.22 -1.39
CA THR A 86 11.50 -3.35 -0.22
C THR A 86 12.02 -2.00 -0.69
N HIS A 87 11.23 -0.95 -0.51
CA HIS A 87 11.74 0.42 -0.66
C HIS A 87 11.86 1.04 0.72
N LYS A 88 13.03 1.62 0.98
CA LYS A 88 13.37 2.27 2.24
C LYS A 88 13.74 3.71 1.93
N GLN A 89 13.36 4.60 2.83
CA GLN A 89 13.69 6.01 2.78
C GLN A 89 13.99 6.45 4.21
N SER A 90 14.92 7.38 4.36
CA SER A 90 15.13 8.07 5.63
C SER A 90 15.05 9.56 5.43
N SER A 91 14.66 10.25 6.50
CA SER A 91 14.74 11.70 6.57
C SER A 91 15.26 12.13 7.93
N TYR A 92 16.01 13.22 7.91
CA TYR A 92 16.37 13.92 9.13
C TYR A 92 15.18 14.77 9.55
N THR A 93 14.66 14.50 10.74
CA THR A 93 13.70 15.40 11.36
C THR A 93 14.50 16.44 12.13
N LEU A 94 15.00 17.47 11.43
CA LEU A 94 15.61 18.63 12.06
C LEU A 94 14.51 19.45 12.73
N HIS A 95 14.61 19.64 14.05
CA HIS A 95 13.96 20.69 14.86
C HIS A 95 12.67 21.31 14.27
N ALA A 96 11.67 20.49 13.93
CA ALA A 96 10.39 21.00 13.43
C ALA A 96 9.28 19.97 13.53
N ARG A 97 8.28 20.36 14.32
CA ARG A 97 6.84 20.23 14.10
C ARG A 97 6.46 19.71 12.71
N TYR A 98 5.85 18.54 12.71
CA TYR A 98 5.21 17.87 11.58
C TYR A 98 6.12 17.51 10.41
N ALA A 99 6.25 16.22 10.13
CA ALA A 99 6.93 15.72 8.93
C ALA A 99 6.12 14.60 8.28
N GLU A 100 6.07 14.60 6.95
CA GLU A 100 5.59 13.47 6.16
C GLU A 100 6.75 12.89 5.35
N ILE A 101 6.98 11.59 5.46
CA ILE A 101 8.03 10.88 4.74
C ILE A 101 7.38 9.76 3.95
N ASP A 102 7.59 9.77 2.64
CA ASP A 102 7.14 8.72 1.72
C ASP A 102 8.35 7.90 1.23
N THR A 103 8.18 6.59 1.15
CA THR A 103 9.13 5.74 0.41
C THR A 103 8.93 5.91 -1.11
N ALA A 104 9.90 5.43 -1.89
CA ALA A 104 9.63 5.06 -3.27
C ALA A 104 8.51 4.01 -3.36
N THR A 105 7.89 3.92 -4.54
CA THR A 105 6.74 3.02 -4.75
C THR A 105 7.17 1.60 -5.06
N VAL A 106 6.50 0.61 -4.46
CA VAL A 106 6.57 -0.80 -4.83
C VAL A 106 5.40 -1.15 -5.76
N PRO A 107 5.60 -1.99 -6.78
CA PRO A 107 4.51 -2.47 -7.63
C PRO A 107 3.48 -3.28 -6.83
N SER A 108 2.21 -3.12 -7.17
CA SER A 108 1.08 -3.95 -6.76
C SER A 108 0.52 -4.60 -8.02
N ARG A 109 0.55 -5.93 -8.03
CA ARG A 109 0.11 -6.78 -9.13
C ARG A 109 -0.64 -7.97 -8.55
N PRO A 110 -1.95 -7.81 -8.29
CA PRO A 110 -2.78 -8.91 -7.79
C PRO A 110 -2.80 -10.12 -8.74
N SER A 111 -2.48 -9.92 -10.02
CA SER A 111 -2.30 -11.00 -11.00
C SER A 111 -1.15 -11.96 -10.69
N ASP A 112 -0.15 -11.52 -9.91
CA ASP A 112 1.01 -12.32 -9.55
C ASP A 112 0.71 -13.29 -8.38
N GLY A 113 -0.52 -13.25 -7.83
CA GLY A 113 -1.00 -14.05 -6.72
C GLY A 113 -1.29 -13.22 -5.47
N ASP A 114 -1.47 -13.90 -4.32
CA ASP A 114 -1.76 -13.25 -3.05
C ASP A 114 -0.60 -12.35 -2.62
N GLU A 115 -0.77 -11.03 -2.76
CA GLU A 115 0.18 -10.03 -2.35
C GLU A 115 -0.27 -9.31 -1.09
N ARG A 116 0.68 -9.01 -0.21
CA ARG A 116 0.45 -8.26 1.03
C ARG A 116 1.53 -7.20 1.20
N PHE A 117 1.17 -6.12 1.87
CA PHE A 117 2.00 -4.96 2.13
C PHE A 117 1.91 -4.57 3.60
N HIS A 118 3.00 -4.03 4.13
CA HIS A 118 2.96 -3.26 5.37
C HIS A 118 4.00 -2.15 5.33
N ALA A 119 3.83 -1.16 6.19
CA ALA A 119 4.78 -0.08 6.38
C ALA A 119 5.44 -0.23 7.75
N CYS A 120 6.74 0.02 7.82
CA CYS A 120 7.50 -0.01 9.05
C CYS A 120 8.31 1.27 9.23
N TRP A 121 8.64 1.56 10.48
CA TRP A 121 9.56 2.64 10.82
C TRP A 121 10.58 2.22 11.87
N ALA A 122 11.68 2.95 11.95
CA ALA A 122 12.67 2.80 13.00
C ALA A 122 13.38 4.14 13.24
N TYR A 123 13.87 4.33 14.46
CA TYR A 123 14.90 5.35 14.72
C TYR A 123 16.27 4.76 14.40
N GLY A 124 17.11 5.57 13.78
CA GLY A 124 18.54 5.32 13.62
C GLY A 124 19.34 6.47 14.21
N ASP A 125 20.62 6.20 14.47
CA ASP A 125 21.56 7.27 14.79
C ASP A 125 21.64 8.26 13.62
N PRO A 126 21.70 9.57 13.87
CA PRO A 126 21.80 10.58 12.80
C PRO A 126 22.97 10.39 11.85
N TYR A 127 24.01 9.67 12.23
CA TYR A 127 25.14 9.35 11.34
C TYR A 127 25.36 7.84 11.22
N GLY A 128 24.38 7.04 11.65
CA GLY A 128 24.47 5.59 11.70
C GLY A 128 23.96 4.90 10.45
N PRO A 129 24.24 3.59 10.33
CA PRO A 129 23.69 2.76 9.27
C PRO A 129 22.19 2.53 9.44
N GLU A 130 21.58 1.89 8.44
CA GLU A 130 20.19 1.43 8.51
C GLU A 130 19.93 0.63 9.81
N PRO A 131 18.81 0.86 10.52
CA PRO A 131 18.44 0.09 11.69
C PRO A 131 18.29 -1.40 11.40
N GLY A 132 18.84 -2.25 12.27
CA GLY A 132 18.81 -3.71 12.11
C GLY A 132 17.40 -4.29 12.12
N ALA A 133 17.22 -5.50 11.58
CA ALA A 133 15.89 -6.10 11.37
C ALA A 133 14.97 -6.11 12.61
N ALA A 134 15.53 -6.27 13.81
CA ALA A 134 14.79 -6.30 15.08
C ALA A 134 14.31 -4.92 15.58
N SER A 135 14.78 -3.82 14.99
CA SER A 135 14.46 -2.45 15.43
C SER A 135 13.26 -1.83 14.72
N TRP A 136 12.71 -2.53 13.71
CA TRP A 136 11.61 -2.03 12.91
C TRP A 136 10.26 -2.25 13.59
N ASN A 137 9.49 -1.17 13.68
CA ASN A 137 8.13 -1.14 14.16
C ASN A 137 7.16 -1.11 12.98
N CYS A 138 6.46 -2.22 12.74
CA CYS A 138 5.61 -2.40 11.57
C CYS A 138 4.12 -2.27 11.90
N ALA A 139 3.37 -1.70 10.96
CA ALA A 139 1.92 -1.84 10.91
C ALA A 139 1.50 -3.26 10.51
N GLY A 140 0.20 -3.55 10.58
CA GLY A 140 -0.34 -4.83 10.13
C GLY A 140 -0.21 -5.03 8.62
N TRP A 141 -0.15 -6.30 8.21
CA TRP A 141 -0.18 -6.70 6.81
C TRP A 141 -1.57 -6.47 6.19
N VAL A 142 -1.59 -5.81 5.03
CA VAL A 142 -2.79 -5.54 4.23
C VAL A 142 -2.62 -5.99 2.79
N ASP A 143 -3.73 -6.25 2.12
CA ASP A 143 -3.76 -6.62 0.70
C ASP A 143 -3.98 -5.39 -0.20
#